data_AF-D8JVA2-F1
#
_entry.id   AF-D8JVA2-F1
#
_cell.length_a   1.000
_cell.length_b   1.000
_cell.length_c   1.000
_cell.angle_alpha   90.00
_cell.angle_beta   90.00
_cell.angle_gamma   90.00
#
_symmetry.space_group_name_H-M   'P 1'
#
loop_
_entity.id
_entity.type
_entity.pdbx_description
1 polymer ?
#
loop_
_entity_poly.entity_id
_entity_poly.type
_entity_poly.pdbx_seq_one_letter_code
_entity_poly.pdbx_strand_id
1 'polypeptide(L)'
;MGINRNIDPESYDTGTALADDIAATLNYSVSLWLGHLTGVSGTNAITAGVAENTGFSALTDGALAVLVPAANNTGAVTLAVESGSPIAVKTSDGAALENGDLKAGRAIPIQYHGTSSAWRVLIEVPSQKVVANQSDVPPYSIYDEITASGTWTAPFDCFVRIWLFGGGASGRAGGATNSRGGGGAAVCIKDRYFMTAGQQLSLTIGLGGAGVSPTRDGNNGGDSTCTGPNGLNMSAGGGKGGNATNGVGGVATGGDLNYAGQTRTSSSPSGSNGLALKFTSNISRIGPFSSGMVNAVSSAGAPSGDSNAGTAGMAVIEYTTAIS
;
A
#
# COMPACT_ATOMS: atom_id res chain seq x y z
N MET A 1 -22.73 30.67 -30.91
CA MET A 1 -22.52 29.86 -32.13
C MET A 1 -23.37 28.60 -31.96
N GLY A 2 -24.53 28.51 -32.60
CA GLY A 2 -25.42 27.35 -32.45
C GLY A 2 -24.85 26.17 -33.23
N ILE A 3 -24.47 25.09 -32.54
CA ILE A 3 -24.08 23.84 -33.20
C ILE A 3 -25.37 23.20 -33.74
N ASN A 4 -25.66 23.42 -35.03
CA ASN A 4 -26.75 22.76 -35.74
C ASN A 4 -26.26 21.37 -36.20
N ARG A 5 -26.37 20.35 -35.34
CA ARG A 5 -26.17 18.96 -35.76
C ARG A 5 -27.51 18.43 -36.29
N ASN A 6 -27.65 18.46 -37.60
CA ASN A 6 -28.70 17.73 -38.30
C ASN A 6 -28.32 16.23 -38.21
N ILE A 7 -28.76 15.55 -37.16
CA ILE A 7 -28.43 14.15 -36.90
C ILE A 7 -29.37 13.29 -37.75
N ASP A 8 -28.83 12.67 -38.81
CA ASP A 8 -29.56 11.75 -39.67
C ASP A 8 -29.74 10.40 -38.93
N PRO A 9 -30.98 9.99 -38.59
CA PRO A 9 -31.23 8.89 -37.65
C PRO A 9 -30.85 7.50 -38.17
N GLU A 10 -30.55 7.33 -39.46
CA GLU A 10 -30.28 6.01 -40.07
C GLU A 10 -28.79 5.60 -40.07
N SER A 11 -27.87 6.43 -39.57
CA SER A 11 -26.42 6.16 -39.63
C SER A 11 -25.76 5.66 -38.34
N TYR A 12 -26.52 5.37 -37.28
CA TYR A 12 -25.96 4.82 -36.03
C TYR A 12 -25.69 3.31 -36.15
N ASP A 13 -24.75 2.97 -37.03
CA ASP A 13 -24.16 1.65 -37.09
C ASP A 13 -23.10 1.54 -35.98
N THR A 14 -23.33 0.61 -35.05
CA THR A 14 -22.49 0.19 -33.91
C THR A 14 -22.41 1.13 -32.70
N GLY A 15 -22.69 0.58 -31.51
CA GLY A 15 -22.74 1.31 -30.22
C GLY A 15 -21.46 2.06 -29.80
N THR A 16 -20.37 1.93 -30.55
CA THR A 16 -19.14 2.71 -30.39
C THR A 16 -19.33 4.19 -30.76
N ALA A 17 -20.11 4.51 -31.80
CA ALA A 17 -20.32 5.91 -32.21
C ALA A 17 -21.09 6.72 -31.15
N LEU A 18 -22.07 6.09 -30.48
CA LEU A 18 -22.81 6.72 -29.38
C LEU A 18 -21.92 6.89 -28.14
N ALA A 19 -21.09 5.90 -27.82
CA ALA A 19 -20.15 6.00 -26.70
C ALA A 19 -19.14 7.14 -26.89
N ASP A 20 -18.62 7.30 -28.11
CA ASP A 20 -17.69 8.37 -28.46
C ASP A 20 -18.35 9.76 -28.39
N ASP A 21 -19.60 9.90 -28.85
CA ASP A 21 -20.32 11.18 -28.80
C ASP A 21 -20.72 11.56 -27.35
N ILE A 22 -21.10 10.58 -26.53
CA ILE A 22 -21.33 10.79 -25.09
C ILE A 22 -20.03 11.19 -24.39
N ALA A 23 -18.91 10.52 -24.68
CA ALA A 23 -17.60 10.85 -24.10
C ALA A 23 -17.14 12.25 -24.53
N ALA A 24 -17.30 12.61 -25.81
CA ALA A 24 -16.99 13.94 -26.32
C ALA A 24 -17.87 15.02 -25.68
N THR A 25 -19.17 14.75 -25.50
CA THR A 25 -20.12 15.67 -24.86
C THR A 25 -19.83 15.85 -23.38
N LEU A 26 -19.50 14.78 -22.66
CA LEU A 26 -19.10 14.85 -21.25
C LEU A 26 -17.78 15.61 -21.09
N ASN A 27 -16.76 15.32 -21.91
CA ASN A 27 -15.49 16.04 -21.88
C ASN A 27 -15.67 17.53 -22.20
N TYR A 28 -16.49 17.85 -23.20
CA TYR A 28 -16.83 19.23 -23.54
C TYR A 28 -17.57 19.91 -22.39
N SER A 29 -18.56 19.25 -21.79
CA SER A 29 -19.32 19.79 -20.66
C SER A 29 -18.41 20.01 -19.44
N VAL A 30 -17.56 19.05 -19.07
CA VAL A 30 -16.61 19.21 -17.96
C VAL A 30 -15.61 20.34 -18.24
N SER A 31 -15.16 20.50 -19.49
CA SER A 31 -14.26 21.61 -19.89
C SER A 31 -14.95 22.99 -19.90
N LEU A 32 -16.26 23.04 -20.11
CA LEU A 32 -17.05 24.26 -19.99
C LEU A 32 -17.30 24.62 -18.52
N TRP A 33 -17.48 23.61 -17.66
CA TRP A 33 -17.70 23.80 -16.23
C TRP A 33 -16.44 24.16 -15.46
N LEU A 34 -15.26 23.70 -15.92
CA LEU A 34 -13.97 24.03 -15.33
C LEU A 34 -13.19 24.92 -16.30
N GLY A 35 -13.20 26.24 -16.05
CA GLY A 35 -12.44 27.17 -16.87
C GLY A 35 -10.96 26.78 -16.91
N HIS A 36 -10.46 26.40 -18.09
CA HIS A 36 -9.04 26.09 -18.25
C HIS A 36 -8.27 27.41 -18.37
N LEU A 37 -7.40 27.66 -17.39
CA LEU A 37 -6.47 28.78 -17.42
C LEU A 37 -5.35 28.51 -18.43
N THR A 38 -5.08 29.45 -19.32
CA THR A 38 -4.04 29.38 -20.34
C THR A 38 -2.94 30.40 -20.05
N GLY A 39 -1.77 30.22 -20.66
CA GLY A 39 -0.66 31.19 -20.50
C GLY A 39 -0.22 31.40 -19.06
N VAL A 40 -0.38 30.39 -18.19
CA VAL A 40 -0.06 30.49 -16.76
C VAL A 40 1.44 30.78 -16.60
N SER A 41 1.78 31.89 -15.95
CA SER A 41 3.17 32.31 -15.71
C SER A 41 3.35 32.94 -14.33
N GLY A 42 4.61 33.03 -13.87
CA GLY A 42 4.94 33.56 -12.53
C GLY A 42 5.12 32.48 -11.45
N THR A 43 5.57 32.92 -10.27
CA THR A 43 5.87 32.04 -9.11
C THR A 43 4.88 32.27 -7.97
N ASN A 44 4.87 33.46 -7.38
CA ASN A 44 3.95 33.87 -6.32
C ASN A 44 2.95 34.94 -6.78
N ALA A 45 3.23 35.62 -7.89
CA ALA A 45 2.31 36.51 -8.57
C ALA A 45 2.02 35.88 -9.93
N ILE A 46 0.98 35.04 -9.97
CA ILE A 46 0.63 34.27 -11.15
C ILE A 46 -0.28 35.11 -12.05
N THR A 47 -0.03 35.08 -13.35
CA THR A 47 -0.94 35.59 -14.38
C THR A 47 -1.43 34.45 -15.24
N ALA A 48 -2.68 34.53 -15.69
CA ALA A 48 -3.26 33.58 -16.62
C ALA A 48 -4.30 34.26 -17.52
N GLY A 49 -4.46 33.73 -18.73
CA GLY A 49 -5.67 33.92 -19.55
C GLY A 49 -6.68 32.81 -19.28
N VAL A 50 -7.82 32.91 -19.92
CA VAL A 50 -8.84 31.87 -20.03
C VAL A 50 -8.90 31.47 -21.50
N ALA A 51 -9.01 30.17 -21.79
CA ALA A 51 -9.21 29.74 -23.17
C ALA A 51 -10.48 30.40 -23.76
N GLU A 52 -10.40 30.91 -24.99
CA GLU A 52 -11.29 31.89 -25.65
C GLU A 52 -12.81 31.54 -25.78
N ASN A 53 -13.34 30.56 -25.06
CA ASN A 53 -14.72 30.08 -25.24
C ASN A 53 -15.58 30.02 -23.97
N THR A 54 -15.15 30.57 -22.83
CA THR A 54 -15.91 30.45 -21.58
C THR A 54 -16.68 31.72 -21.16
N GLY A 55 -16.57 32.83 -21.90
CA GLY A 55 -17.45 33.99 -21.70
C GLY A 55 -17.40 34.62 -20.30
N PHE A 56 -16.28 34.51 -19.57
CA PHE A 56 -16.11 35.22 -18.30
C PHE A 56 -16.00 36.73 -18.55
N SER A 57 -17.12 37.44 -18.52
CA SER A 57 -17.13 38.90 -18.48
C SER A 57 -16.72 39.45 -17.11
N ALA A 58 -16.87 38.64 -16.05
CA ALA A 58 -16.40 38.91 -14.70
C ALA A 58 -16.29 37.59 -13.90
N LEU A 59 -15.46 37.59 -12.85
CA LEU A 59 -15.42 36.49 -11.89
C LEU A 59 -16.67 36.55 -10.99
N THR A 60 -17.53 35.53 -11.07
CA THR A 60 -18.67 35.35 -10.17
C THR A 60 -18.34 34.38 -9.06
N ASP A 61 -18.93 34.57 -7.88
CA ASP A 61 -18.78 33.64 -6.76
C ASP A 61 -19.11 32.20 -7.19
N GLY A 62 -18.29 31.25 -6.78
CA GLY A 62 -18.39 29.84 -7.16
C GLY A 62 -17.73 29.46 -8.49
N ALA A 63 -17.18 30.39 -9.26
CA ALA A 63 -16.50 30.09 -10.53
C ALA A 63 -15.36 29.09 -10.33
N LEU A 64 -15.32 28.03 -11.14
CA LEU A 64 -14.32 26.97 -11.07
C LEU A 64 -13.30 27.10 -12.20
N ALA A 65 -12.04 26.82 -11.87
CA ALA A 65 -10.95 26.78 -12.84
C ALA A 65 -9.93 25.70 -12.49
N VAL A 66 -9.09 25.33 -13.47
CA VAL A 66 -7.91 24.50 -13.24
C VAL A 66 -6.66 25.33 -13.46
N LEU A 67 -5.84 25.43 -12.42
CA LEU A 67 -4.54 26.10 -12.45
C LEU A 67 -3.42 25.05 -12.64
N VAL A 68 -2.56 25.28 -13.61
CA VAL A 68 -1.31 24.52 -13.79
C VAL A 68 -0.13 25.48 -13.62
N PRO A 69 0.46 25.59 -12.41
CA PRO A 69 1.55 26.53 -12.15
C PRO A 69 2.77 26.26 -13.04
N ALA A 70 3.43 27.31 -13.52
CA ALA A 70 4.69 27.18 -14.29
C ALA A 70 5.92 26.96 -13.39
N ALA A 71 5.85 27.36 -12.12
CA ALA A 71 6.90 27.23 -11.13
C ALA A 71 6.31 26.79 -9.77
N ASN A 72 7.16 26.24 -8.90
CA ASN A 72 6.78 26.00 -7.51
C ASN A 72 6.63 27.33 -6.79
N ASN A 73 5.55 27.54 -6.04
CA ASN A 73 5.44 28.75 -5.22
C ASN A 73 6.44 28.70 -4.05
N THR A 74 6.89 29.88 -3.61
CA THR A 74 7.82 30.03 -2.47
C THR A 74 7.20 30.73 -1.26
N GLY A 75 5.91 31.03 -1.33
CA GLY A 75 5.13 31.66 -0.27
C GLY A 75 3.70 31.93 -0.73
N ALA A 76 3.07 32.96 -0.16
CA ALA A 76 1.71 33.36 -0.51
C ALA A 76 1.58 33.67 -2.00
N VAL A 77 0.48 33.21 -2.61
CA VAL A 77 0.25 33.31 -4.06
C VAL A 77 -0.92 34.24 -4.36
N THR A 78 -0.80 35.02 -5.43
CA THR A 78 -1.92 35.72 -6.07
C THR A 78 -2.07 35.25 -7.51
N LEU A 79 -3.28 35.34 -8.06
CA LEU A 79 -3.64 35.00 -9.43
C LEU A 79 -4.41 36.16 -10.05
N ALA A 80 -3.89 36.70 -11.16
CA ALA A 80 -4.58 37.65 -12.03
C ALA A 80 -5.05 36.92 -13.30
N VAL A 81 -6.36 36.98 -13.58
CA VAL A 81 -6.99 36.35 -14.76
C VAL A 81 -7.43 37.44 -15.74
N GLU A 82 -7.12 37.28 -17.04
CA GLU A 82 -7.56 38.19 -18.12
C GLU A 82 -7.25 39.68 -17.85
N SER A 83 -6.01 39.98 -17.42
CA SER A 83 -5.57 41.34 -17.01
C SER A 83 -6.30 41.95 -15.80
N GLY A 84 -7.15 41.19 -15.11
CA GLY A 84 -7.82 41.61 -13.88
C GLY A 84 -6.86 41.87 -12.72
N SER A 85 -7.40 42.40 -11.62
CA SER A 85 -6.61 42.61 -10.40
C SER A 85 -6.12 41.28 -9.80
N PRO A 86 -4.91 41.22 -9.24
CA PRO A 86 -4.41 40.02 -8.55
C PRO A 86 -5.31 39.65 -7.35
N ILE A 87 -5.77 38.40 -7.33
CA ILE A 87 -6.63 37.84 -6.28
C ILE A 87 -5.83 36.79 -5.52
N ALA A 88 -5.88 36.80 -4.18
CA ALA A 88 -5.14 35.82 -3.38
C ALA A 88 -5.60 34.38 -3.68
N VAL A 89 -4.64 33.47 -3.85
CA VAL A 89 -4.89 32.02 -3.89
C VAL A 89 -4.57 31.45 -2.53
N LYS A 90 -5.53 30.71 -1.98
CA LYS A 90 -5.53 30.25 -0.60
C LYS A 90 -5.90 28.77 -0.56
N THR A 91 -5.56 28.11 0.54
CA THR A 91 -6.03 26.75 0.86
C THR A 91 -7.57 26.73 0.98
N SER A 92 -8.14 25.52 0.98
CA SER A 92 -9.58 25.28 1.11
C SER A 92 -10.17 25.87 2.39
N ASP A 93 -9.41 25.90 3.48
CA ASP A 93 -9.85 26.34 4.81
C ASP A 93 -9.82 27.86 5.02
N GLY A 94 -9.06 28.62 4.24
CA GLY A 94 -8.87 30.03 4.56
C GLY A 94 -7.45 30.55 4.45
N ALA A 95 -6.45 29.71 4.72
CA ALA A 95 -5.07 30.12 4.94
C ALA A 95 -4.34 30.54 3.66
N ALA A 96 -3.29 31.36 3.83
CA ALA A 96 -2.38 31.65 2.74
C ALA A 96 -1.58 30.40 2.38
N LEU A 97 -1.27 30.22 1.10
CA LEU A 97 -0.40 29.14 0.66
C LEU A 97 1.03 29.35 1.17
N GLU A 98 1.71 28.25 1.51
CA GLU A 98 3.08 28.18 1.99
C GLU A 98 4.04 27.69 0.89
N ASN A 99 5.35 27.76 1.12
CA ASN A 99 6.37 27.33 0.17
C ASN A 99 6.15 25.87 -0.29
N GLY A 100 5.99 25.67 -1.59
CA GLY A 100 5.89 24.35 -2.20
C GLY A 100 4.50 23.73 -2.25
N ASP A 101 3.47 24.43 -1.79
CA ASP A 101 2.07 24.01 -1.89
C ASP A 101 1.64 23.83 -3.36
N LEU A 102 1.94 24.80 -4.21
CA LEU A 102 1.76 24.71 -5.65
C LEU A 102 3.03 24.12 -6.28
N LYS A 103 2.89 23.00 -7.00
CA LYS A 103 3.99 22.38 -7.76
C LYS A 103 3.87 22.68 -9.24
N ALA A 104 4.99 23.01 -9.88
CA ALA A 104 5.06 23.25 -11.31
C ALA A 104 4.51 22.06 -12.10
N GLY A 105 3.68 22.32 -13.11
CA GLY A 105 3.10 21.31 -13.99
C GLY A 105 1.97 20.46 -13.37
N ARG A 106 1.63 20.67 -12.09
CA ARG A 106 0.52 19.95 -11.45
C ARG A 106 -0.80 20.70 -11.68
N ALA A 107 -1.80 20.03 -12.22
CA ALA A 107 -3.16 20.57 -12.34
C ALA A 107 -3.84 20.61 -10.97
N ILE A 108 -4.37 21.79 -10.62
CA ILE A 108 -4.97 22.08 -9.31
C ILE A 108 -6.33 22.74 -9.54
N PRO A 109 -7.45 22.09 -9.15
CA PRO A 109 -8.76 22.72 -9.21
C PRO A 109 -8.87 23.82 -8.16
N ILE A 110 -9.35 24.99 -8.59
CA ILE A 110 -9.58 26.16 -7.75
C ILE A 110 -11.00 26.69 -7.94
N GLN A 111 -11.55 27.30 -6.90
CA GLN A 111 -12.85 27.98 -6.92
C GLN A 111 -12.68 29.44 -6.50
N TYR A 112 -13.30 30.37 -7.20
CA TYR A 112 -13.37 31.76 -6.78
C TYR A 112 -14.47 31.93 -5.73
N HIS A 113 -14.12 32.51 -4.58
CA HIS A 113 -15.05 32.85 -3.51
C HIS A 113 -15.21 34.38 -3.43
N GLY A 114 -16.29 34.89 -4.02
CA GLY A 114 -16.60 36.32 -4.14
C GLY A 114 -16.68 37.03 -2.80
N THR A 115 -17.28 36.42 -1.77
CA THR A 115 -17.39 37.01 -0.42
C THR A 115 -16.03 37.29 0.21
N SER A 116 -15.04 36.41 -0.02
CA SER A 116 -13.68 36.59 0.51
C SER A 116 -12.70 37.19 -0.50
N SER A 117 -13.17 37.47 -1.73
CA SER A 117 -12.37 37.92 -2.87
C SER A 117 -11.05 37.12 -2.99
N ALA A 118 -11.17 35.79 -3.01
CA ALA A 118 -10.03 34.87 -3.03
C ALA A 118 -10.33 33.61 -3.86
N TRP A 119 -9.30 33.03 -4.46
CA TRP A 119 -9.33 31.68 -5.00
C TRP A 119 -9.04 30.66 -3.90
N ARG A 120 -9.82 29.57 -3.84
CA ARG A 120 -9.63 28.43 -2.94
C ARG A 120 -9.17 27.23 -3.71
N VAL A 121 -8.10 26.59 -3.27
CA VAL A 121 -7.74 25.27 -3.77
C VAL A 121 -8.75 24.25 -3.24
N LEU A 122 -9.37 23.48 -4.13
CA LEU A 122 -10.45 22.55 -3.76
C LEU A 122 -9.96 21.17 -3.33
N ILE A 123 -8.76 20.79 -3.77
CA ILE A 123 -8.09 19.61 -3.22
C ILE A 123 -7.26 20.05 -2.02
N GLU A 124 -7.21 19.21 -0.99
CA GLU A 124 -6.24 19.42 0.05
C GLU A 124 -4.85 19.37 -0.60
N VAL A 125 -4.23 20.54 -0.68
CA VAL A 125 -2.81 20.60 -1.00
C VAL A 125 -2.17 20.00 0.22
N PRO A 126 -1.38 18.92 0.10
CA PRO A 126 -0.56 18.49 1.21
C PRO A 126 0.44 19.63 1.42
N SER A 127 0.04 20.61 2.22
CA SER A 127 0.96 21.58 2.79
C SER A 127 2.06 20.71 3.34
N GLN A 128 3.28 20.95 2.87
CA GLN A 128 4.44 20.21 3.34
C GLN A 128 4.80 20.66 4.77
N LYS A 129 3.79 21.00 5.59
CA LYS A 129 3.81 20.66 7.00
C LYS A 129 4.05 19.16 7.08
N VAL A 130 5.34 18.81 7.13
CA VAL A 130 5.79 17.69 7.94
C VAL A 130 5.34 18.02 9.36
N VAL A 131 4.04 17.82 9.63
CA VAL A 131 3.55 17.78 10.99
C VAL A 131 4.23 16.55 11.53
N ALA A 132 5.21 16.72 12.41
CA ALA A 132 5.86 15.63 13.12
C ALA A 132 4.86 14.81 13.99
N ASN A 133 3.55 15.10 13.91
CA ASN A 133 2.43 14.53 14.66
C ASN A 133 1.11 14.66 13.86
N GLN A 134 1.02 14.14 12.62
CA GLN A 134 -0.28 14.11 11.91
C GLN A 134 -1.10 12.90 12.41
N SER A 135 -1.96 13.16 13.40
CA SER A 135 -2.76 12.19 14.16
C SER A 135 -4.21 12.05 13.68
N ASP A 136 -4.59 12.63 12.54
CA ASP A 136 -6.02 12.72 12.14
C ASP A 136 -6.38 12.00 10.82
N VAL A 137 -5.47 11.19 10.28
CA VAL A 137 -5.84 10.16 9.29
C VAL A 137 -6.24 8.90 10.07
N PRO A 138 -7.36 8.23 9.76
CA PRO A 138 -7.79 7.00 10.45
C PRO A 138 -6.63 6.01 10.55
N PRO A 139 -6.56 5.27 11.66
CA PRO A 139 -5.31 5.03 12.36
C PRO A 139 -4.36 4.28 11.44
N TYR A 140 -3.22 4.91 11.12
CA TYR A 140 -2.16 4.24 10.40
C TYR A 140 -1.81 2.95 11.17
N SER A 141 -2.04 1.81 10.52
CA SER A 141 -1.43 0.56 10.92
C SER A 141 0.08 0.72 10.82
N ILE A 142 0.75 0.68 11.97
CA ILE A 142 2.21 0.66 12.03
C ILE A 142 2.65 -0.80 11.98
N TYR A 143 3.71 -1.10 11.23
CA TYR A 143 4.24 -2.45 11.04
C TYR A 143 5.67 -2.55 11.57
N ASP A 144 5.90 -3.51 12.45
CA ASP A 144 7.25 -3.91 12.86
C ASP A 144 7.57 -5.31 12.33
N GLU A 145 8.66 -5.41 11.56
CA GLU A 145 9.19 -6.67 11.04
C GLU A 145 10.30 -7.19 11.98
N ILE A 146 10.11 -8.37 12.55
CA ILE A 146 10.98 -8.94 13.57
C ILE A 146 11.57 -10.26 13.07
N THR A 147 12.84 -10.21 12.68
CA THR A 147 13.60 -11.34 12.13
C THR A 147 14.57 -11.98 13.13
N ALA A 148 14.66 -11.42 14.34
CA ALA A 148 15.47 -11.93 15.43
C ALA A 148 14.64 -12.08 16.71
N SER A 149 14.95 -13.10 17.51
CA SER A 149 14.29 -13.30 18.82
C SER A 149 14.50 -12.10 19.73
N GLY A 150 13.49 -11.77 20.53
CA GLY A 150 13.53 -10.62 21.42
C GLY A 150 12.18 -10.32 22.06
N THR A 151 12.02 -9.07 22.48
CA THR A 151 10.77 -8.57 23.04
C THR A 151 10.27 -7.39 22.23
N TRP A 152 8.99 -7.37 21.93
CA TRP A 152 8.29 -6.18 21.41
C TRP A 152 7.48 -5.55 22.53
N THR A 153 7.54 -4.23 22.68
CA THR A 153 6.82 -3.49 23.74
C THR A 153 5.77 -2.61 23.10
N ALA A 154 4.52 -2.70 23.58
CA ALA A 154 3.43 -1.87 23.09
C ALA A 154 3.71 -0.39 23.40
N PRO A 155 3.80 0.49 22.38
CA PRO A 155 4.14 1.90 22.60
C PRO A 155 2.99 2.72 23.22
N PHE A 156 1.75 2.25 23.05
CA PHE A 156 0.52 2.84 23.56
C PHE A 156 -0.56 1.75 23.64
N ASP A 157 -1.74 2.09 24.16
CA ASP A 157 -2.89 1.18 24.18
C ASP A 157 -3.36 0.90 22.74
N CYS A 158 -3.28 -0.37 22.34
CA CYS A 158 -3.46 -0.74 20.94
C CYS A 158 -4.14 -2.09 20.77
N PHE A 159 -4.71 -2.29 19.58
CA PHE A 159 -4.98 -3.62 19.06
C PHE A 159 -3.81 -4.02 18.18
N VAL A 160 -3.26 -5.20 18.44
CA VAL A 160 -2.20 -5.79 17.63
C VAL A 160 -2.74 -6.96 16.81
N ARG A 161 -2.26 -7.06 15.58
CA ARG A 161 -2.35 -8.26 14.77
C ARG A 161 -0.95 -8.82 14.60
N ILE A 162 -0.79 -10.12 14.88
CA ILE A 162 0.49 -10.80 14.88
C ILE A 162 0.46 -11.87 13.80
N TRP A 163 1.39 -11.81 12.86
CA TRP A 163 1.69 -12.93 11.95
C TRP A 163 3.01 -13.55 12.37
N LEU A 164 2.98 -14.83 12.72
CA LEU A 164 4.16 -15.57 13.17
C LEU A 164 4.45 -16.70 12.19
N PHE A 165 5.68 -16.76 11.71
CA PHE A 165 6.15 -17.70 10.70
C PHE A 165 7.25 -18.58 11.30
N GLY A 166 7.12 -19.90 11.19
CA GLY A 166 8.18 -20.84 11.56
C GLY A 166 9.38 -20.80 10.60
N GLY A 167 10.48 -21.44 10.98
CA GLY A 167 11.63 -21.65 10.10
C GLY A 167 11.38 -22.74 9.05
N GLY A 168 11.79 -22.50 7.81
CA GLY A 168 11.77 -23.51 6.75
C GLY A 168 12.85 -24.57 6.97
N ALA A 169 12.58 -25.82 6.61
CA ALA A 169 13.57 -26.89 6.65
C ALA A 169 14.47 -26.89 5.40
N SER A 170 15.65 -27.50 5.50
CA SER A 170 16.46 -27.80 4.32
C SER A 170 16.06 -29.12 3.66
N GLY A 171 16.32 -29.22 2.35
CA GLY A 171 16.15 -30.45 1.60
C GLY A 171 17.24 -31.48 1.88
N ARG A 172 16.95 -32.75 1.53
CA ARG A 172 17.98 -33.78 1.46
C ARG A 172 18.87 -33.49 0.25
N ALA A 173 20.17 -33.45 0.47
CA ALA A 173 21.12 -33.36 -0.63
C ALA A 173 21.25 -34.74 -1.31
N GLY A 174 20.72 -34.88 -2.51
CA GLY A 174 20.73 -36.12 -3.31
C GLY A 174 21.33 -35.89 -4.69
N GLY A 175 21.81 -36.96 -5.32
CA GLY A 175 22.03 -36.94 -6.77
C GLY A 175 20.71 -36.68 -7.50
N ALA A 176 20.79 -36.18 -8.73
CA ALA A 176 19.71 -35.54 -9.51
C ALA A 176 18.34 -36.26 -9.56
N THR A 177 18.26 -37.54 -9.20
CA THR A 177 17.04 -38.36 -9.25
C THR A 177 16.35 -38.58 -7.90
N ASN A 178 16.96 -38.20 -6.77
CA ASN A 178 16.45 -38.52 -5.42
C ASN A 178 16.41 -37.34 -4.44
N SER A 179 16.60 -36.10 -4.91
CA SER A 179 16.51 -34.91 -4.08
C SER A 179 15.07 -34.71 -3.60
N ARG A 180 14.85 -34.77 -2.28
CA ARG A 180 13.55 -34.50 -1.66
C ARG A 180 13.64 -33.20 -0.87
N GLY A 181 12.70 -32.28 -1.13
CA GLY A 181 12.64 -31.00 -0.43
C GLY A 181 12.30 -31.16 1.05
N GLY A 182 12.71 -30.19 1.85
CA GLY A 182 12.24 -30.04 3.23
C GLY A 182 10.75 -29.71 3.28
N GLY A 183 10.16 -29.86 4.46
CA GLY A 183 8.81 -29.39 4.75
C GLY A 183 8.78 -27.87 4.86
N GLY A 184 7.66 -27.27 4.48
CA GLY A 184 7.41 -25.83 4.67
C GLY A 184 7.16 -25.49 6.14
N ALA A 185 7.42 -24.24 6.50
CA ALA A 185 7.08 -23.71 7.82
C ALA A 185 5.56 -23.53 8.00
N ALA A 186 5.09 -23.55 9.25
CA ALA A 186 3.73 -23.17 9.59
C ALA A 186 3.58 -21.65 9.76
N VAL A 187 2.34 -21.17 9.75
CA VAL A 187 1.98 -19.78 10.03
C VAL A 187 0.81 -19.75 11.02
N CYS A 188 0.91 -18.93 12.06
CA CYS A 188 -0.24 -18.59 12.90
C CYS A 188 -0.47 -17.08 12.92
N ILE A 189 -1.74 -16.70 12.95
CA ILE A 189 -2.19 -15.31 12.93
C ILE A 189 -3.09 -15.08 14.13
N LYS A 190 -2.79 -14.06 14.91
CA LYS A 190 -3.66 -13.54 15.96
C LYS A 190 -4.20 -12.20 15.51
N ASP A 191 -5.51 -12.02 15.52
CA ASP A 191 -6.15 -10.78 15.11
C ASP A 191 -6.69 -10.02 16.33
N ARG A 192 -6.62 -8.70 16.27
CA ARG A 192 -7.16 -7.76 17.28
C ARG A 192 -6.89 -8.16 18.73
N TYR A 193 -5.63 -8.50 19.04
CA TYR A 193 -5.21 -8.77 20.41
C TYR A 193 -4.96 -7.44 21.13
N PHE A 194 -5.72 -7.14 22.19
CA PHE A 194 -5.57 -5.89 22.91
C PHE A 194 -4.34 -5.90 23.81
N MET A 195 -3.55 -4.82 23.75
CA MET A 195 -2.40 -4.58 24.60
C MET A 195 -2.44 -3.18 25.19
N THR A 196 -2.10 -3.09 26.48
CA THR A 196 -1.89 -1.82 27.17
C THR A 196 -0.46 -1.33 26.94
N ALA A 197 -0.25 -0.02 26.91
CA ALA A 197 1.07 0.61 26.81
C ALA A 197 2.07 -0.01 27.80
N GLY A 198 3.26 -0.35 27.31
CA GLY A 198 4.33 -0.97 28.10
C GLY A 198 4.24 -2.48 28.27
N GLN A 199 3.12 -3.12 27.91
CA GLN A 199 3.05 -4.59 27.88
C GLN A 199 3.97 -5.16 26.79
N GLN A 200 4.49 -6.36 27.02
CA GLN A 200 5.48 -6.97 26.14
C GLN A 200 4.98 -8.28 25.52
N LEU A 201 5.36 -8.48 24.26
CA LEU A 201 5.36 -9.77 23.58
C LEU A 201 6.79 -10.31 23.60
N SER A 202 6.96 -11.54 24.08
CA SER A 202 8.21 -12.29 23.96
C SER A 202 8.17 -13.16 22.71
N LEU A 203 9.13 -12.95 21.83
CA LEU A 203 9.21 -13.56 20.50
C LEU A 203 10.47 -14.43 20.43
N THR A 204 10.29 -15.69 20.06
CA THR A 204 11.38 -16.54 19.60
C THR A 204 11.22 -16.76 18.11
N ILE A 205 12.23 -16.41 17.34
CA ILE A 205 12.25 -16.62 15.89
C ILE A 205 13.03 -17.91 15.59
N GLY A 206 12.33 -18.88 15.01
CA GLY A 206 12.90 -20.16 14.64
C GLY A 206 13.91 -20.02 13.51
N LEU A 207 15.09 -20.62 13.65
CA LEU A 207 16.10 -20.60 12.58
C LEU A 207 15.66 -21.45 11.39
N GLY A 208 16.18 -21.12 10.20
CA GLY A 208 16.06 -22.00 9.04
C GLY A 208 16.93 -23.24 9.19
N GLY A 209 16.50 -24.37 8.60
CA GLY A 209 17.31 -25.59 8.58
C GLY A 209 18.60 -25.37 7.78
N ALA A 210 19.76 -25.58 8.38
CA ALA A 210 21.03 -25.43 7.66
C ALA A 210 21.12 -26.43 6.48
N GLY A 211 21.78 -26.01 5.40
CA GLY A 211 22.10 -26.91 4.28
C GLY A 211 22.93 -28.11 4.73
N VAL A 212 22.78 -29.25 4.05
CA VAL A 212 23.49 -30.49 4.38
C VAL A 212 24.27 -31.03 3.19
N SER A 213 25.35 -31.76 3.46
CA SER A 213 26.14 -32.41 2.41
C SER A 213 25.35 -33.50 1.68
N PRO A 214 25.69 -33.80 0.41
CA PRO A 214 25.12 -34.92 -0.33
C PRO A 214 25.21 -36.19 0.51
N THR A 215 24.11 -36.96 0.57
CA THR A 215 23.87 -38.19 1.39
C THR A 215 23.18 -38.00 2.74
N ARG A 216 23.18 -36.80 3.34
CA ARG A 216 22.51 -36.56 4.62
C ARG A 216 21.09 -36.08 4.45
N ASP A 217 20.21 -36.50 5.37
CA ASP A 217 18.88 -35.93 5.52
C ASP A 217 18.99 -34.44 5.85
N GLY A 218 18.01 -33.65 5.37
CA GLY A 218 17.91 -32.23 5.64
C GLY A 218 17.76 -31.95 7.13
N ASN A 219 18.11 -30.73 7.52
CA ASN A 219 17.91 -30.25 8.87
C ASN A 219 16.50 -29.65 9.00
N ASN A 220 15.89 -29.85 10.17
CA ASN A 220 14.62 -29.22 10.52
C ASN A 220 14.78 -27.69 10.62
N GLY A 221 13.71 -26.97 10.27
CA GLY A 221 13.56 -25.58 10.70
C GLY A 221 13.17 -25.51 12.17
N GLY A 222 13.49 -24.40 12.82
CA GLY A 222 13.09 -24.10 14.18
C GLY A 222 11.66 -23.57 14.24
N ASP A 223 11.00 -23.79 15.38
CA ASP A 223 9.69 -23.23 15.67
C ASP A 223 9.83 -21.74 16.03
N SER A 224 8.89 -20.91 15.59
CA SER A 224 8.74 -19.55 16.09
C SER A 224 7.62 -19.51 17.11
N THR A 225 7.81 -18.79 18.21
CA THR A 225 6.80 -18.64 19.27
C THR A 225 6.59 -17.19 19.65
N CYS A 226 5.35 -16.84 20.00
CA CYS A 226 5.00 -15.54 20.58
C CYS A 226 4.19 -15.76 21.85
N THR A 227 4.69 -15.30 22.98
CA THR A 227 3.96 -15.29 24.25
C THR A 227 3.76 -13.87 24.72
N GLY A 228 2.61 -13.59 25.31
CA GLY A 228 2.27 -12.25 25.79
C GLY A 228 1.44 -12.30 27.07
N PRO A 229 0.95 -11.13 27.53
CA PRO A 229 0.01 -11.05 28.64
C PRO A 229 -1.28 -11.86 28.37
N ASN A 230 -2.19 -11.92 29.33
CA ASN A 230 -3.54 -12.49 29.16
C ASN A 230 -3.57 -13.92 28.56
N GLY A 231 -2.50 -14.70 28.74
CA GLY A 231 -2.40 -16.08 28.24
C GLY A 231 -2.16 -16.22 26.73
N LEU A 232 -1.71 -15.16 26.03
CA LEU A 232 -1.31 -15.31 24.63
C LEU A 232 -0.13 -16.29 24.52
N ASN A 233 -0.32 -17.35 23.75
CA ASN A 233 0.71 -18.35 23.48
C ASN A 233 0.52 -18.91 22.06
N MET A 234 1.28 -18.38 21.11
CA MET A 234 1.28 -18.77 19.70
C MET A 234 2.52 -19.58 19.37
N SER A 235 2.36 -20.61 18.53
CA SER A 235 3.49 -21.37 17.99
C SER A 235 3.29 -21.64 16.50
N ALA A 236 4.27 -21.24 15.71
CA ALA A 236 4.38 -21.54 14.29
C ALA A 236 5.55 -22.51 14.09
N GLY A 237 5.23 -23.80 13.99
CA GLY A 237 6.23 -24.85 13.90
C GLY A 237 7.08 -24.78 12.63
N GLY A 238 8.36 -25.10 12.77
CA GLY A 238 9.28 -25.24 11.65
C GLY A 238 9.01 -26.51 10.85
N GLY A 239 9.39 -26.49 9.57
CA GLY A 239 9.33 -27.68 8.72
C GLY A 239 10.30 -28.77 9.19
N LYS A 240 10.03 -30.02 8.82
CA LYS A 240 10.99 -31.12 8.98
C LYS A 240 11.90 -31.25 7.77
N GLY A 241 13.17 -31.57 8.02
CA GLY A 241 14.18 -31.80 7.00
C GLY A 241 13.73 -32.87 5.99
N GLY A 242 14.12 -32.69 4.73
CA GLY A 242 13.85 -33.71 3.71
C GLY A 242 14.57 -35.01 4.07
N ASN A 243 13.86 -36.14 4.07
CA ASN A 243 14.47 -37.46 4.24
C ASN A 243 14.23 -38.35 3.01
N ALA A 244 14.55 -39.64 3.10
CA ALA A 244 14.29 -40.61 2.03
C ALA A 244 12.80 -40.74 1.63
N THR A 245 11.88 -40.29 2.48
CA THR A 245 10.44 -40.31 2.23
C THR A 245 9.93 -38.93 1.86
N ASN A 246 9.86 -37.92 2.74
CA ASN A 246 9.47 -36.54 2.44
C ASN A 246 9.73 -35.64 3.66
N GLY A 247 9.94 -34.34 3.46
CA GLY A 247 9.90 -33.37 4.55
C GLY A 247 8.45 -33.07 4.94
N VAL A 248 8.12 -33.25 6.22
CA VAL A 248 6.79 -32.95 6.80
C VAL A 248 6.69 -31.46 7.12
N GLY A 249 5.57 -30.82 6.79
CA GLY A 249 5.34 -29.42 7.11
C GLY A 249 5.22 -29.15 8.61
N GLY A 250 5.52 -27.91 9.03
CA GLY A 250 5.35 -27.48 10.42
C GLY A 250 3.89 -27.43 10.87
N VAL A 251 3.65 -27.42 12.19
CA VAL A 251 2.31 -27.31 12.78
C VAL A 251 2.12 -25.93 13.42
N ALA A 252 0.98 -25.28 13.18
CA ALA A 252 0.63 -23.99 13.78
C ALA A 252 -0.43 -24.15 14.88
N THR A 253 -0.28 -23.44 15.99
CA THR A 253 -1.23 -23.41 17.11
C THR A 253 -1.28 -22.03 17.78
N GLY A 254 -2.36 -21.76 18.53
CA GLY A 254 -2.50 -20.59 19.39
C GLY A 254 -2.90 -19.28 18.71
N GLY A 255 -2.86 -19.22 17.38
CA GLY A 255 -3.48 -18.14 16.60
C GLY A 255 -5.01 -18.32 16.49
N ASP A 256 -5.69 -17.26 16.07
CA ASP A 256 -7.09 -17.35 15.62
C ASP A 256 -7.18 -18.08 14.28
N LEU A 257 -6.14 -17.93 13.45
CA LEU A 257 -5.95 -18.68 12.22
C LEU A 257 -4.63 -19.45 12.31
N ASN A 258 -4.66 -20.76 12.03
CA ASN A 258 -3.51 -21.65 12.11
C ASN A 258 -3.36 -22.42 10.80
N TYR A 259 -2.25 -22.20 10.10
CA TYR A 259 -1.95 -22.81 8.82
C TYR A 259 -0.73 -23.71 8.96
N ALA A 260 -0.95 -25.02 8.80
CA ALA A 260 0.15 -25.97 8.76
C ALA A 260 1.04 -25.72 7.53
N GLY A 261 2.33 -25.99 7.69
CA GLY A 261 3.27 -26.03 6.58
C GLY A 261 2.96 -27.18 5.63
N GLN A 262 3.44 -27.07 4.39
CA GLN A 262 3.21 -28.12 3.40
C GLN A 262 4.22 -29.26 3.52
N THR A 263 3.71 -30.49 3.48
CA THR A 263 4.52 -31.69 3.23
C THR A 263 4.82 -31.78 1.74
N ARG A 264 6.09 -31.88 1.37
CA ARG A 264 6.49 -31.93 -0.05
C ARG A 264 6.64 -33.39 -0.49
N THR A 265 5.83 -33.84 -1.46
CA THR A 265 5.94 -35.20 -2.02
C THR A 265 6.87 -35.25 -3.23
N SER A 266 7.71 -36.28 -3.32
CA SER A 266 8.86 -36.46 -4.22
C SER A 266 8.63 -36.47 -5.75
N SER A 267 7.47 -36.05 -6.28
CA SER A 267 7.13 -36.27 -7.69
C SER A 267 6.51 -35.08 -8.42
N SER A 268 6.56 -33.86 -7.87
CA SER A 268 6.10 -32.66 -8.59
C SER A 268 7.31 -31.80 -8.97
N PRO A 269 7.83 -31.87 -10.21
CA PRO A 269 9.07 -31.20 -10.61
C PRO A 269 9.05 -29.67 -10.53
N SER A 270 7.89 -29.05 -10.35
CA SER A 270 7.77 -27.59 -10.42
C SER A 270 6.43 -27.03 -9.89
N GLY A 271 5.59 -27.84 -9.24
CA GLY A 271 4.20 -27.49 -8.98
C GLY A 271 3.92 -26.88 -7.61
N SER A 272 4.04 -25.56 -7.54
CA SER A 272 3.24 -24.62 -6.72
C SER A 272 3.37 -24.66 -5.19
N ASN A 273 3.94 -23.59 -4.66
CA ASN A 273 3.87 -23.13 -3.26
C ASN A 273 2.40 -22.90 -2.84
N GLY A 274 1.63 -23.96 -2.55
CA GLY A 274 0.19 -23.84 -2.33
C GLY A 274 -0.19 -23.03 -1.08
N LEU A 275 0.75 -22.83 -0.13
CA LEU A 275 0.58 -21.87 0.96
C LEU A 275 0.92 -20.45 0.50
N ALA A 276 2.09 -20.24 -0.14
CA ALA A 276 2.50 -18.91 -0.58
C ALA A 276 1.47 -18.26 -1.53
N LEU A 277 0.92 -18.99 -2.51
CA LEU A 277 -0.06 -18.44 -3.46
C LEU A 277 -1.42 -18.06 -2.85
N LYS A 278 -1.89 -18.79 -1.82
CA LYS A 278 -3.11 -18.42 -1.08
C LYS A 278 -2.91 -17.21 -0.16
N PHE A 279 -1.67 -16.99 0.30
CA PHE A 279 -1.32 -15.81 1.07
C PHE A 279 -1.02 -14.60 0.17
N THR A 280 -0.25 -14.73 -0.91
CA THR A 280 0.11 -13.60 -1.79
C THR A 280 -1.12 -12.95 -2.44
N SER A 281 -2.16 -13.72 -2.78
CA SER A 281 -3.42 -13.20 -3.35
C SER A 281 -4.33 -12.50 -2.34
N ASN A 282 -4.21 -12.80 -1.04
CA ASN A 282 -4.94 -12.11 0.02
C ASN A 282 -4.12 -10.96 0.64
N ILE A 283 -2.79 -11.08 0.65
CA ILE A 283 -1.85 -10.07 1.14
C ILE A 283 -1.87 -8.82 0.25
N SER A 284 -2.03 -8.94 -1.07
CA SER A 284 -2.20 -7.77 -1.96
C SER A 284 -3.47 -6.94 -1.67
N ARG A 285 -4.44 -7.51 -0.94
CA ARG A 285 -5.65 -6.81 -0.48
C ARG A 285 -5.50 -6.14 0.89
N ILE A 286 -4.44 -6.43 1.65
CA ILE A 286 -4.29 -5.99 3.05
C ILE A 286 -3.41 -4.72 3.18
N GLY A 287 -2.82 -4.22 2.08
CA GLY A 287 -2.14 -2.92 2.06
C GLY A 287 -0.76 -2.99 1.37
N PRO A 288 -0.03 -1.86 1.30
CA PRO A 288 1.30 -1.81 0.70
C PRO A 288 2.33 -2.46 1.65
N PHE A 289 2.46 -3.78 1.60
CA PHE A 289 3.56 -4.45 2.28
C PHE A 289 4.90 -4.13 1.60
N SER A 290 5.96 -4.06 2.40
CA SER A 290 7.33 -3.98 1.88
C SER A 290 7.65 -5.22 1.03
N SER A 291 8.57 -5.09 0.06
CA SER A 291 9.00 -6.23 -0.75
C SER A 291 9.60 -7.37 0.10
N GLY A 292 10.09 -7.06 1.31
CA GLY A 292 10.60 -8.01 2.30
C GLY A 292 9.55 -9.02 2.77
N MET A 293 8.35 -8.56 3.12
CA MET A 293 7.27 -9.45 3.59
C MET A 293 6.76 -10.41 2.51
N VAL A 294 6.63 -9.93 1.27
CA VAL A 294 6.27 -10.79 0.12
C VAL A 294 7.35 -11.85 -0.10
N ASN A 295 8.62 -11.48 0.04
CA ASN A 295 9.73 -12.40 -0.13
C ASN A 295 9.79 -13.44 1.00
N ALA A 296 9.58 -13.05 2.25
CA ALA A 296 9.52 -13.97 3.41
C ALA A 296 8.37 -14.98 3.30
N VAL A 297 7.18 -14.55 2.89
CA VAL A 297 6.04 -15.46 2.67
C VAL A 297 6.29 -16.40 1.48
N SER A 298 6.96 -15.92 0.43
CA SER A 298 7.32 -16.75 -0.72
C SER A 298 8.46 -17.75 -0.42
N SER A 299 9.37 -17.40 0.50
CA SER A 299 10.55 -18.19 0.89
C SER A 299 10.33 -19.06 2.14
N ALA A 300 9.20 -18.92 2.84
CA ALA A 300 8.71 -19.92 3.79
C ALA A 300 8.34 -21.25 3.08
N GLY A 301 8.21 -21.23 1.75
CA GLY A 301 8.21 -22.42 0.91
C GLY A 301 9.60 -23.05 0.86
N ALA A 302 9.68 -24.37 1.05
CA ALA A 302 10.95 -25.10 1.02
C ALA A 302 11.70 -24.85 -0.30
N PRO A 303 13.02 -24.53 -0.27
CA PRO A 303 13.79 -24.27 -1.49
C PRO A 303 13.66 -25.44 -2.48
N SER A 304 13.45 -25.14 -3.75
CA SER A 304 13.30 -26.13 -4.81
C SER A 304 14.65 -26.71 -5.21
N GLY A 305 14.90 -27.97 -4.85
CA GLY A 305 16.07 -28.73 -5.31
C GLY A 305 17.38 -28.27 -4.64
N ASP A 306 18.17 -29.26 -4.24
CA ASP A 306 19.53 -29.15 -3.72
C ASP A 306 19.67 -28.57 -2.30
N SER A 307 20.86 -28.76 -1.73
CA SER A 307 21.29 -28.61 -0.32
C SER A 307 21.13 -27.22 0.31
N ASN A 308 20.20 -26.40 -0.20
CA ASN A 308 19.99 -25.04 0.21
C ASN A 308 19.44 -24.98 1.63
N ALA A 309 19.97 -24.02 2.39
CA ALA A 309 19.46 -23.71 3.72
C ALA A 309 17.99 -23.27 3.61
N GLY A 310 17.19 -23.67 4.60
CA GLY A 310 15.86 -23.14 4.79
C GLY A 310 15.91 -21.69 5.27
N THR A 311 14.82 -20.96 5.05
CA THR A 311 14.66 -19.57 5.51
C THR A 311 14.37 -19.55 7.00
N ALA A 312 14.92 -18.56 7.73
CA ALA A 312 14.52 -18.32 9.11
C ALA A 312 13.04 -17.91 9.18
N GLY A 313 12.43 -18.15 10.34
CA GLY A 313 11.12 -17.62 10.67
C GLY A 313 11.14 -16.11 10.82
N MET A 314 9.98 -15.55 11.16
CA MET A 314 9.80 -14.12 11.34
C MET A 314 8.51 -13.87 12.13
N ALA A 315 8.40 -12.69 12.74
CA ALA A 315 7.13 -12.14 13.19
C ALA A 315 6.88 -10.79 12.52
N VAL A 316 5.62 -10.50 12.21
CA VAL A 316 5.17 -9.16 11.86
C VAL A 316 4.10 -8.74 12.85
N ILE A 317 4.24 -7.54 13.38
CA ILE A 317 3.27 -6.93 14.29
C ILE A 317 2.70 -5.71 13.60
N GLU A 318 1.42 -5.79 13.25
CA GLU A 318 0.61 -4.63 12.89
C GLU A 318 -0.06 -4.12 14.17
N TYR A 319 0.01 -2.82 14.43
CA TYR A 319 -0.67 -2.24 15.58
C TYR A 319 -1.33 -0.91 15.25
N THR A 320 -2.47 -0.70 15.93
CA THR A 320 -3.37 0.41 15.69
C THR A 320 -3.85 0.92 17.05
N THR A 321 -3.90 2.24 17.22
CA THR A 321 -4.37 2.86 18.47
C THR A 321 -5.78 2.38 18.81
N ALA A 322 -5.99 1.98 20.06
CA ALA A 322 -7.33 1.71 20.56
C ALA A 322 -8.04 3.04 20.78
N ILE A 323 -9.05 3.36 19.97
CA ILE A 323 -9.90 4.52 20.22
C ILE A 323 -10.76 4.17 21.44
N SER A 324 -10.52 4.89 22.54
CA SER A 324 -11.31 4.80 23.77
C SER A 324 -12.68 5.41 23.60
#